data_AF-A0AA91M1Y1-F1
#
_entry.id   AF-A0AA91M1Y1-F1
#
_cell.length_a   1.000
_cell.length_b   1.000
_cell.length_c   1.000
_cell.angle_alpha   90.00
_cell.angle_beta   90.00
_cell.angle_gamma   90.00
#
_symmetry.space_group_name_H-M   'P 1'
#
loop_
_entity.id
_entity.type
_entity.pdbx_description
1 polymer ?
#
loop_
_entity_poly.entity_id
_entity_poly.type
_entity_poly.pdbx_seq_one_letter_code
_entity_poly.pdbx_strand_id
1 'polypeptide(L)'
;MEMTPRCVVVVATMVAVASLVLAPLASADATADLRSAVAAKRGGCPPLQSDPVLERIAQRANLETQNYANHTARYQPMEDPMPALRQLSYPAGKAKLLSGFANVNQFADAQQKAIYGAALFGWDTIPDCSYTRYGADVVTDPHSGNTTAAIVLTGD
;
A
#
# COMPACT_ATOMS: atom_id res chain seq x y z
N MET A 1 17.53 11.69 -74.79
CA MET A 1 16.81 10.46 -75.22
C MET A 1 17.66 9.30 -74.71
N GLU A 2 17.21 8.38 -73.87
CA GLU A 2 15.89 7.77 -73.75
C GLU A 2 15.75 7.00 -72.41
N MET A 3 14.52 6.57 -72.10
CA MET A 3 14.00 6.04 -70.83
C MET A 3 14.44 4.60 -70.43
N THR A 4 14.51 4.39 -69.10
CA THR A 4 14.28 3.21 -68.19
C THR A 4 13.76 1.85 -68.76
N PRO A 5 13.89 0.65 -68.10
CA PRO A 5 13.72 0.40 -66.64
C PRO A 5 14.45 -0.80 -65.92
N ARG A 6 14.43 -0.70 -64.58
CA ARG A 6 14.39 -1.68 -63.45
C ARG A 6 14.82 -3.16 -63.61
N CYS A 7 15.62 -3.62 -62.65
CA CYS A 7 15.47 -4.93 -62.00
C CYS A 7 15.80 -4.84 -60.50
N VAL A 8 15.02 -5.54 -59.66
CA VAL A 8 14.96 -5.47 -58.18
C VAL A 8 15.82 -6.58 -57.57
N VAL A 9 16.59 -6.33 -56.50
CA VAL A 9 16.89 -7.32 -55.43
C VAL A 9 17.12 -6.61 -54.09
N VAL A 10 16.41 -7.09 -53.05
CA VAL A 10 16.43 -6.74 -51.61
C VAL A 10 17.69 -7.29 -50.91
N VAL A 11 17.97 -6.92 -49.64
CA VAL A 11 18.84 -7.54 -48.60
C VAL A 11 19.92 -6.55 -48.10
N ALA A 12 20.19 -6.28 -46.82
CA ALA A 12 19.64 -6.73 -45.54
C ALA A 12 19.93 -5.70 -44.44
N THR A 13 19.02 -5.71 -43.46
CA THR A 13 19.13 -5.24 -42.07
C THR A 13 20.47 -5.55 -41.38
N MET A 14 21.07 -4.56 -40.71
CA MET A 14 22.01 -4.77 -39.60
C MET A 14 21.61 -3.97 -38.35
N VAL A 15 20.95 -4.70 -37.45
CA VAL A 15 21.08 -4.74 -35.98
C VAL A 15 21.39 -3.42 -35.26
N ALA A 16 20.36 -2.83 -34.66
CA ALA A 16 20.49 -1.80 -33.63
C ALA A 16 19.57 -2.09 -32.44
N VAL A 17 19.73 -3.23 -31.74
CA VAL A 17 19.06 -3.43 -30.44
C VAL A 17 19.86 -4.43 -29.58
N ALA A 18 20.74 -3.94 -28.70
CA ALA A 18 21.34 -4.78 -27.65
C ALA A 18 21.68 -3.98 -26.39
N SER A 19 20.78 -3.06 -25.99
CA SER A 19 20.90 -2.34 -24.72
C SER A 19 19.52 -2.12 -24.09
N LEU A 20 18.71 -3.20 -24.02
CA LEU A 20 17.67 -3.30 -23.00
C LEU A 20 18.38 -3.61 -21.67
N VAL A 21 18.88 -2.55 -21.06
CA VAL A 21 19.33 -2.53 -19.67
C VAL A 21 18.20 -3.13 -18.83
N LEU A 22 18.51 -4.21 -18.10
CA LEU A 22 17.71 -4.68 -16.97
C LEU A 22 17.63 -3.55 -15.95
N ALA A 23 16.74 -2.59 -16.15
CA ALA A 23 16.38 -1.67 -15.09
C ALA A 23 15.77 -2.53 -13.97
N PRO A 24 16.30 -2.47 -12.73
CA PRO A 24 15.64 -3.12 -11.62
C PRO A 24 14.20 -2.63 -11.59
N LEU A 25 13.25 -3.55 -11.47
CA LEU A 25 11.87 -3.20 -11.17
C LEU A 25 11.92 -2.36 -9.90
N ALA A 26 11.69 -1.06 -10.03
CA ALA A 26 11.51 -0.18 -8.90
C ALA A 26 10.25 -0.68 -8.19
N SER A 27 10.42 -1.51 -7.16
CA SER A 27 9.33 -1.84 -6.26
C SER A 27 8.96 -0.53 -5.58
N ALA A 28 7.83 0.06 -5.96
CA ALA A 28 7.28 1.18 -5.23
C ALA A 28 7.09 0.73 -3.77
N ASP A 29 7.55 1.54 -2.81
CA ASP A 29 7.27 1.30 -1.40
C ASP A 29 5.77 1.53 -1.18
N ALA A 30 5.02 0.42 -1.16
CA ALA A 30 3.58 0.41 -0.97
C ALA A 30 3.15 1.12 0.32
N THR A 31 3.99 1.08 1.36
CA THR A 31 3.72 1.77 2.62
C THR A 31 3.88 3.28 2.44
N ALA A 32 4.87 3.75 1.67
CA ALA A 32 4.98 5.15 1.28
C ALA A 32 3.78 5.64 0.45
N ASP A 33 3.24 4.80 -0.42
CA ASP A 33 2.01 5.10 -1.17
C ASP A 33 0.80 5.26 -0.24
N LEU A 34 0.64 4.36 0.75
CA LEU A 34 -0.41 4.49 1.77
C LEU A 34 -0.27 5.79 2.57
N ARG A 35 0.94 6.12 3.03
CA ARG A 35 1.24 7.37 3.74
C ARG A 35 0.84 8.58 2.90
N SER A 36 1.19 8.57 1.61
CA SER A 36 0.86 9.64 0.67
C SER A 36 -0.65 9.77 0.44
N ALA A 37 -1.36 8.65 0.29
CA ALA A 37 -2.81 8.62 0.12
C ALA A 37 -3.56 9.19 1.34
N VAL A 38 -3.09 8.89 2.55
CA VAL A 38 -3.64 9.45 3.79
C VAL A 38 -3.30 10.94 3.91
N ALA A 39 -2.05 11.34 3.65
CA ALA A 39 -1.64 12.73 3.68
C ALA A 39 -2.47 13.61 2.73
N ALA A 40 -2.73 13.12 1.51
CA ALA A 40 -3.57 13.82 0.53
C ALA A 40 -5.02 14.03 1.00
N LYS A 41 -5.51 13.20 1.93
CA LYS A 41 -6.86 13.27 2.49
C LYS A 41 -6.96 14.04 3.81
N ARG A 42 -5.82 14.49 4.38
CA ARG A 42 -5.79 15.28 5.63
C ARG A 42 -6.49 16.64 5.52
N GLY A 43 -6.68 17.15 4.30
CA GLY A 43 -7.30 18.45 4.07
C GLY A 43 -6.50 19.58 4.73
N GLY A 44 -7.14 20.36 5.60
CA GLY A 44 -6.51 21.48 6.31
C GLY A 44 -5.75 21.12 7.59
N CYS A 45 -5.68 19.84 7.96
CA CYS A 45 -5.00 19.43 9.18
C CYS A 45 -3.47 19.42 9.04
N PRO A 46 -2.72 19.60 10.14
CA PRO A 46 -1.28 19.42 10.13
C PRO A 46 -0.85 18.00 9.69
N PRO A 47 0.38 17.86 9.15
CA PRO A 47 0.96 16.56 8.85
C PRO A 47 1.01 15.66 10.09
N LEU A 48 0.62 14.40 9.93
CA LEU A 48 0.72 13.40 10.98
C LEU A 48 2.19 13.06 11.24
N GLN A 49 2.54 12.80 12.50
CA GLN A 49 3.88 12.40 12.93
C GLN A 49 4.01 10.88 12.91
N SER A 50 5.01 10.34 12.22
CA SER A 50 5.25 8.89 12.23
C SER A 50 5.71 8.44 13.62
N ASP A 51 5.22 7.29 14.07
CA ASP A 51 5.58 6.67 15.34
C ASP A 51 5.88 5.17 15.15
N PRO A 52 7.10 4.71 15.50
CA PRO A 52 7.50 3.32 15.27
C PRO A 52 6.72 2.31 16.13
N VAL A 53 6.11 2.72 17.24
CA VAL A 53 5.22 1.85 18.01
C VAL A 53 3.95 1.59 17.20
N LEU A 54 3.39 2.63 16.60
CA LEU A 54 2.18 2.53 15.78
C LEU A 54 2.45 1.74 14.49
N GLU A 55 3.64 1.86 13.90
CA GLU A 55 4.04 1.05 12.73
C GLU A 55 4.00 -0.45 13.07
N ARG A 56 4.48 -0.85 14.25
CA ARG A 56 4.38 -2.25 14.70
C ARG A 56 2.95 -2.70 14.95
N ILE A 57 2.07 -1.82 15.44
CA ILE A 57 0.65 -2.14 15.61
C ILE A 57 -0.02 -2.31 14.24
N ALA A 58 0.26 -1.43 13.27
CA ALA A 58 -0.25 -1.55 11.91
C ALA A 58 0.22 -2.85 11.24
N GLN A 59 1.50 -3.18 11.36
CA GLN A 59 2.07 -4.43 10.86
C GLN A 59 1.38 -5.65 11.48
N ARG A 60 1.17 -5.64 12.81
CA ARG A 60 0.44 -6.70 13.50
C ARG A 60 -0.99 -6.86 12.95
N ALA A 61 -1.72 -5.76 12.78
CA ALA A 61 -3.08 -5.79 12.27
C ALA A 61 -3.16 -6.36 10.85
N ASN A 62 -2.19 -6.02 9.99
CA ASN A 62 -2.06 -6.61 8.66
C ASN A 62 -1.81 -8.12 8.72
N LEU A 63 -0.85 -8.57 9.54
CA LEU A 63 -0.56 -10.00 9.69
C LEU A 63 -1.77 -10.79 10.23
N GLU A 64 -2.50 -10.23 11.20
CA GLU A 64 -3.74 -10.84 11.69
C GLU A 64 -4.81 -10.92 10.60
N THR A 65 -4.96 -9.88 9.77
CA THR A 65 -5.89 -9.86 8.63
C THR A 65 -5.50 -10.87 7.56
N GLN A 66 -4.22 -10.96 7.21
CA GLN A 66 -3.67 -11.95 6.26
C GLN A 66 -3.94 -13.37 6.75
N ASN A 67 -3.64 -13.66 8.02
CA ASN A 67 -3.91 -14.97 8.62
C ASN A 67 -5.40 -15.31 8.61
N TYR A 68 -6.27 -14.32 8.83
CA TYR A 68 -7.71 -14.53 8.77
C TYR A 68 -8.18 -14.82 7.34
N ALA A 69 -7.73 -14.04 6.36
CA ALA A 69 -8.02 -14.25 4.95
C ALA A 69 -7.52 -15.61 4.43
N ASN A 70 -6.38 -16.08 4.96
CA ASN A 70 -5.81 -17.39 4.65
C ASN A 70 -6.41 -18.54 5.50
N HIS A 71 -7.42 -18.26 6.33
CA HIS A 71 -8.07 -19.23 7.21
C HIS A 71 -7.12 -19.96 8.18
N THR A 72 -6.00 -19.32 8.54
CA THR A 72 -5.01 -19.84 9.51
C THR A 72 -5.12 -19.18 10.88
N ALA A 73 -5.87 -18.08 10.99
CA ALA A 73 -6.05 -17.35 12.24
C ALA A 73 -6.78 -18.18 13.31
N ARG A 74 -6.35 -18.01 14.56
CA ARG A 74 -7.02 -18.55 15.76
C ARG A 74 -8.04 -17.58 16.35
N TYR A 75 -7.93 -16.31 16.00
CA TYR A 75 -8.74 -15.21 16.54
C TYR A 75 -9.16 -14.27 15.40
N GLN A 76 -10.20 -13.48 15.65
CA GLN A 76 -10.60 -12.41 14.75
C GLN A 76 -9.49 -11.33 14.68
N PRO A 77 -9.27 -10.69 13.52
CA PRO A 77 -8.31 -9.60 13.39
C PRO A 77 -8.62 -8.44 14.35
N MET A 78 -7.59 -7.71 14.75
CA MET A 78 -7.75 -6.45 15.50
C MET A 78 -8.67 -5.48 14.75
N GLU A 79 -9.66 -4.95 15.47
CA GLU A 79 -10.54 -3.87 14.98
C GLU A 79 -10.30 -2.55 15.73
N ASP A 80 -9.99 -2.64 17.03
CA ASP A 80 -9.64 -1.51 17.89
C ASP A 80 -8.19 -1.64 18.39
N PRO A 81 -7.30 -0.68 18.09
CA PRO A 81 -5.92 -0.72 18.58
C PRO A 81 -5.77 -0.28 20.04
N MET A 82 -6.76 0.34 20.69
CA MET A 82 -6.65 0.87 22.05
C MET A 82 -6.27 -0.19 23.10
N PRO A 83 -6.80 -1.42 23.11
CA PRO A 83 -6.36 -2.46 24.04
C PRO A 83 -4.87 -2.80 23.89
N ALA A 84 -4.38 -2.90 22.65
CA ALA A 84 -2.96 -3.18 22.39
C ALA A 84 -2.06 -2.01 22.81
N LEU A 85 -2.47 -0.77 22.52
CA LEU A 85 -1.75 0.43 22.94
C LEU A 85 -1.68 0.57 24.47
N ARG A 86 -2.77 0.26 25.17
CA ARG A 86 -2.80 0.26 26.65
C ARG A 86 -1.88 -0.78 27.26
N GLN A 87 -1.79 -1.97 26.68
CA GLN A 87 -0.84 -3.01 27.14
C GLN A 87 0.62 -2.56 27.01
N LEU A 88 0.91 -1.67 26.06
CA LEU A 88 2.23 -1.08 25.85
C LEU A 88 2.46 0.21 26.66
N SER A 89 1.50 0.63 27.49
CA SER A 89 1.49 1.93 28.17
C SER A 89 1.69 3.10 27.20
N TYR A 90 1.23 2.96 25.96
CA TYR A 90 1.33 4.00 24.94
C TYR A 90 0.37 5.16 25.27
N PRO A 91 0.85 6.41 25.33
CA PRO A 91 0.00 7.54 25.69
C PRO A 91 -0.84 7.98 24.49
N ALA A 92 -2.08 7.50 24.42
CA ALA A 92 -3.10 7.96 23.48
C ALA A 92 -4.44 8.02 24.21
N GLY A 93 -5.17 9.14 24.06
CA GLY A 93 -6.55 9.25 24.54
C GLY A 93 -7.55 8.63 23.57
N LYS A 94 -7.19 8.56 22.28
CA LYS A 94 -7.95 7.83 21.26
C LYS A 94 -7.06 7.23 20.18
N ALA A 95 -7.57 6.19 19.54
CA ALA A 95 -6.92 5.58 18.40
C ALA A 95 -7.94 5.02 17.39
N LYS A 96 -7.52 4.86 16.14
CA LYS A 96 -8.31 4.21 15.10
C LYS A 96 -7.40 3.37 14.21
N LEU A 97 -7.82 2.15 13.93
CA LEU A 97 -7.24 1.32 12.88
C LEU A 97 -8.08 1.47 11.62
N LEU A 98 -7.42 1.78 10.51
CA LEU A 98 -8.02 1.85 9.18
C LEU A 98 -7.36 0.77 8.33
N SER A 99 -8.16 -0.16 7.83
CA SER A 99 -7.67 -1.34 7.13
C SER A 99 -8.26 -1.47 5.74
N GLY A 100 -7.49 -2.05 4.83
CA GLY A 100 -7.92 -2.41 3.49
C GLY A 100 -7.34 -3.76 3.07
N PHE A 101 -8.07 -4.46 2.23
CA PHE A 101 -7.71 -5.78 1.72
C PHE A 101 -8.08 -5.86 0.24
N ALA A 102 -7.26 -6.55 -0.54
CA ALA A 102 -7.58 -6.87 -1.92
C ALA A 102 -7.03 -8.24 -2.31
N ASN A 103 -7.86 -9.00 -3.01
CA ASN A 103 -7.50 -10.29 -3.59
C ASN A 103 -7.01 -10.11 -5.03
N VAL A 104 -5.85 -10.69 -5.36
CA VAL A 104 -5.25 -10.57 -6.70
C VAL A 104 -6.07 -11.25 -7.81
N ASN A 105 -6.89 -12.24 -7.48
CA ASN A 105 -7.79 -12.87 -8.46
C ASN A 105 -8.99 -11.99 -8.81
N GLN A 106 -9.27 -10.96 -8.01
CA GLN A 106 -10.36 -10.00 -8.24
C GLN A 106 -9.86 -8.68 -8.80
N PHE A 107 -8.64 -8.28 -8.42
CA PHE A 107 -8.05 -6.99 -8.80
C PHE A 107 -6.63 -7.17 -9.29
N ALA A 108 -6.36 -6.76 -10.52
CA ALA A 108 -5.00 -6.72 -11.08
C ALA A 108 -4.06 -5.81 -10.25
N ASP A 109 -4.60 -4.69 -9.74
CA ASP A 109 -3.88 -3.73 -8.90
C ASP A 109 -4.25 -3.91 -7.41
N ALA A 110 -4.10 -5.13 -6.88
CA ALA A 110 -4.51 -5.47 -5.51
C ALA A 110 -3.91 -4.51 -4.47
N GLN A 111 -2.64 -4.15 -4.61
CA GLN A 111 -1.99 -3.20 -3.71
C GLN A 111 -2.72 -1.84 -3.65
N GLN A 112 -2.98 -1.22 -4.79
CA GLN A 112 -3.65 0.07 -4.87
C GLN A 112 -5.09 -0.03 -4.36
N LYS A 113 -5.77 -1.17 -4.56
CA LYS A 113 -7.11 -1.42 -4.04
C LYS A 113 -7.13 -1.57 -2.52
N ALA A 114 -6.14 -2.25 -1.93
CA ALA A 114 -5.99 -2.33 -0.49
C ALA A 114 -5.74 -0.94 0.13
N ILE A 115 -4.83 -0.15 -0.46
CA ILE A 115 -4.55 1.24 -0.04
C ILE A 115 -5.81 2.10 -0.13
N TYR A 116 -6.53 2.03 -1.25
CA TYR A 116 -7.79 2.74 -1.43
C TYR A 116 -8.82 2.35 -0.37
N GLY A 117 -8.94 1.06 -0.06
CA GLY A 117 -9.83 0.56 1.00
C GLY A 117 -9.51 1.19 2.36
N ALA A 118 -8.26 1.13 2.81
CA ALA A 118 -7.84 1.73 4.08
C ALA A 118 -8.14 3.23 4.12
N ALA A 119 -7.83 3.95 3.05
CA ALA A 119 -8.07 5.38 2.93
C ALA A 119 -9.57 5.75 2.80
N LEU A 120 -10.40 4.84 2.27
CA LEU A 120 -11.85 4.99 2.15
C LEU A 120 -12.53 4.82 3.52
N PHE A 121 -12.14 3.80 4.29
CA PHE A 121 -12.69 3.60 5.64
C PHE A 121 -12.32 4.72 6.61
N GLY A 122 -11.26 5.47 6.33
CA GLY A 122 -10.85 6.65 7.10
C GLY A 122 -11.49 7.97 6.67
N TRP A 123 -12.54 7.97 5.84
CA TRP A 123 -13.09 9.21 5.25
C TRP A 123 -13.51 10.27 6.28
N ASP A 124 -13.95 9.87 7.46
CA ASP A 124 -14.34 10.76 8.58
C ASP A 124 -13.20 10.96 9.59
N THR A 125 -12.30 9.99 9.72
CA THR A 125 -11.23 9.95 10.71
C THR A 125 -9.99 10.70 10.24
N ILE A 126 -9.60 10.56 8.97
CA ILE A 126 -8.42 11.23 8.40
C ILE A 126 -8.54 12.75 8.42
N PRO A 127 -9.70 13.39 8.14
CA PRO A 127 -9.84 14.84 8.26
C PRO A 127 -10.06 15.34 9.69
N ASP A 128 -10.07 14.46 10.71
CA ASP A 128 -10.10 14.89 12.11
C ASP A 128 -8.69 15.28 12.58
N CYS A 129 -8.51 16.58 12.86
CA CYS A 129 -7.21 17.14 13.23
C CYS A 129 -6.75 16.77 14.64
N SER A 130 -7.60 16.17 15.47
CA SER A 130 -7.18 15.67 16.80
C SER A 130 -6.39 14.37 16.72
N TYR A 131 -6.37 13.68 15.57
CA TYR A 131 -5.34 12.68 15.27
C TYR A 131 -4.06 13.37 14.81
N THR A 132 -2.95 13.04 15.47
CA THR A 132 -1.66 13.74 15.31
C THR A 132 -0.50 12.81 15.03
N ARG A 133 -0.60 11.52 15.39
CA ARG A 133 0.43 10.51 15.12
C ARG A 133 -0.12 9.35 14.33
N TYR A 134 0.76 8.65 13.65
CA TYR A 134 0.37 7.47 12.89
C TYR A 134 1.48 6.43 12.78
N GLY A 135 1.07 5.21 12.42
CA GLY A 135 1.96 4.19 11.87
C GLY A 135 1.24 3.45 10.76
N ALA A 136 1.96 3.09 9.71
CA ALA A 136 1.40 2.51 8.49
C ALA A 136 2.19 1.29 8.06
N ASP A 137 1.50 0.31 7.49
CA ASP A 137 2.10 -0.89 6.92
C ASP A 137 1.26 -1.36 5.72
N VAL A 138 1.93 -1.80 4.66
CA VAL A 138 1.31 -2.50 3.54
C VAL A 138 2.10 -3.77 3.27
N VAL A 139 1.41 -4.90 3.23
CA VAL A 139 2.02 -6.20 3.01
C VAL A 139 1.26 -7.01 1.98
N THR A 140 2.00 -7.55 1.03
CA THR A 140 1.52 -8.54 0.07
C THR A 140 1.98 -9.91 0.52
N ASP A 141 1.03 -10.84 0.67
CA ASP A 141 1.35 -12.20 1.07
C ASP A 141 1.98 -12.94 -0.11
N PRO A 142 3.19 -13.51 0.05
CA PRO A 142 3.91 -14.12 -1.06
C PRO A 142 3.28 -15.43 -1.54
N HIS A 143 2.39 -16.03 -0.76
CA HIS A 143 1.76 -17.31 -1.10
C HIS A 143 0.47 -17.13 -1.90
N SER A 144 -0.42 -16.25 -1.45
CA SER A 144 -1.72 -15.97 -2.07
C SER A 144 -1.67 -14.80 -3.05
N GLY A 145 -0.67 -13.92 -2.93
CA GLY A 145 -0.59 -12.66 -3.64
C GLY A 145 -1.51 -11.57 -3.09
N ASN A 146 -2.35 -11.86 -2.09
CA ASN A 146 -3.29 -10.88 -1.54
C ASN A 146 -2.55 -9.75 -0.81
N THR A 147 -3.08 -8.54 -0.91
CA THR A 147 -2.50 -7.36 -0.25
C THR A 147 -3.40 -6.84 0.86
N THR A 148 -2.80 -6.53 2.00
CA THR A 148 -3.42 -5.79 3.11
C THR A 148 -2.71 -4.47 3.33
N ALA A 149 -3.48 -3.44 3.66
CA ALA A 149 -2.99 -2.12 4.03
C ALA A 149 -3.59 -1.74 5.38
N ALA A 150 -2.78 -1.26 6.32
CA ALA A 150 -3.22 -0.82 7.63
C ALA A 150 -2.55 0.50 7.99
N ILE A 151 -3.33 1.43 8.54
CA ILE A 151 -2.80 2.61 9.21
C ILE A 151 -3.51 2.79 10.55
N VAL A 152 -2.70 3.00 11.59
CA VAL A 152 -3.16 3.33 12.94
C VAL A 152 -2.98 4.82 13.13
N LEU A 153 -4.04 5.51 13.52
CA LEU A 153 -4.04 6.93 13.88
C LEU A 153 -4.22 7.05 15.39
N THR A 154 -3.47 7.94 16.04
CA THR A 154 -3.67 8.26 17.46
C THR A 154 -3.76 9.76 17.71
N GLY A 155 -4.45 10.11 18.78
CA GLY A 155 -4.64 11.45 19.29
C GLY A 155 -4.84 11.43 20.79
N ASP A 156 -4.92 12.62 21.37
CA ASP A 156 -5.28 12.83 22.78
C ASP A 156 -6.80 12.85 23.00
#